data_AF-A0A7V2JF33-F1
#
_entry.id   AF-A0A7V2JF33-F1
#
_cell.length_a   1.000
_cell.length_b   1.000
_cell.length_c   1.000
_cell.angle_alpha   90.00
_cell.angle_beta   90.00
_cell.angle_gamma   90.00
#
_symmetry.space_group_name_H-M   'P 1'
#
loop_
_entity.id
_entity.type
_entity.pdbx_description
1 polymer ?
#
loop_
_entity_poly.entity_id
_entity_poly.type
_entity_poly.pdbx_seq_one_letter_code
_entity_poly.pdbx_strand_id
1 'polypeptide(L)'
;MGRKPKMPVSTTQLANPFGILSSYLGEVWSDSDIPLTSYKEMVEKDETVAASLEFLAYNTANKIGDYIHPDSKVQDFVRKNLERMETPLEALITKLVINALVYGFAVAEIVWEVVDDKYMVKRVVVIPSDTLHAKLNDYDIESFVQNTGFDKIEIPREKVIFVKMGEGVLGQSALRRAWRPYRFKSALFKFWAIAMERYSMPILFGQTTDVERLVEDLRNLWINGVIATDTSTDIKLLEPRVNIAGEFREAIEYANQLIARSLLVPPLLLSTERSGAYSLGRVQMNLFMSAVERLAKIVAEALLNDFISKIISYNFEGVDSYGAFLFRTQPSAEEMSRLALAFNQLVGAGVLDPVEDGNWIRAMIGAPRQQVLESAKQPETEQELAEFYDSLFGGGEDANET
;
A
#
# COMPACT_ATOMS: atom_id res chain seq x y z
N MET A 1 21.88 -38.55 -67.42
CA MET A 1 21.02 -37.81 -66.46
C MET A 1 21.88 -37.38 -65.27
N GLY A 2 22.41 -36.15 -65.29
CA GLY A 2 23.21 -35.63 -64.19
C GLY A 2 22.30 -35.19 -63.04
N ARG A 3 22.51 -35.71 -61.83
CA ARG A 3 21.86 -35.20 -60.61
C ARG A 3 22.34 -33.76 -60.39
N LYS A 4 21.41 -32.79 -60.38
CA LYS A 4 21.72 -31.42 -59.94
C LYS A 4 22.28 -31.47 -58.51
N PRO A 5 23.35 -30.73 -58.18
CA PRO A 5 23.87 -30.67 -56.82
C PRO A 5 22.79 -30.04 -55.91
N LYS A 6 22.46 -30.70 -54.80
CA LYS A 6 21.63 -30.08 -53.75
C LYS A 6 22.41 -28.89 -53.19
N MET A 7 21.85 -27.70 -53.29
CA MET A 7 22.43 -26.51 -52.67
C MET A 7 22.42 -26.68 -51.13
N PRO A 8 23.45 -26.17 -50.43
CA PRO A 8 23.54 -26.29 -48.98
C PRO A 8 22.41 -25.50 -48.31
N VAL A 9 21.53 -26.20 -47.59
CA VAL A 9 20.53 -25.59 -46.74
C VAL A 9 21.17 -25.33 -45.38
N SER A 10 21.26 -24.07 -44.97
CA SER A 10 21.68 -23.74 -43.61
C SER A 10 20.55 -24.11 -42.64
N THR A 11 20.73 -25.20 -41.88
CA THR A 11 19.82 -25.63 -40.80
C THR A 11 20.23 -25.06 -39.44
N THR A 12 21.21 -24.14 -39.40
CA THR A 12 21.76 -23.63 -38.15
C THR A 12 20.79 -22.61 -37.54
N GLN A 13 20.12 -23.02 -36.46
CA GLN A 13 19.33 -22.12 -35.63
C GLN A 13 20.29 -21.18 -34.87
N LEU A 14 20.45 -19.95 -35.37
CA LEU A 14 21.41 -18.96 -34.84
C LEU A 14 21.01 -18.33 -33.49
N ALA A 15 19.82 -18.63 -32.97
CA ALA A 15 19.38 -18.15 -31.66
C ALA A 15 18.51 -19.19 -30.95
N ASN A 16 18.93 -19.62 -29.75
CA ASN A 16 18.15 -20.44 -28.84
C ASN A 16 17.47 -19.54 -27.78
N PRO A 17 16.21 -19.12 -27.98
CA PRO A 17 15.49 -18.29 -27.00
C PRO A 17 15.31 -18.97 -25.64
N PHE A 18 15.40 -20.31 -25.57
CA PHE A 18 15.23 -21.07 -24.33
C PHE A 18 16.44 -21.01 -23.39
N GLY A 19 17.65 -20.71 -23.90
CA GLY A 19 18.83 -20.55 -23.04
C GLY A 19 18.73 -19.34 -22.10
N ILE A 20 18.09 -18.27 -22.59
CA ILE A 20 17.77 -17.07 -21.78
C ILE A 20 16.64 -17.38 -20.80
N LEU A 21 15.65 -18.19 -21.20
CA LEU A 21 14.56 -18.59 -20.31
C LEU A 21 15.05 -19.39 -19.11
N SER A 22 16.03 -20.30 -19.30
CA SER A 22 16.58 -21.11 -18.20
C SER A 22 17.26 -20.28 -17.10
N SER A 23 17.93 -19.17 -17.43
CA SER A 23 18.54 -18.31 -16.41
C SER A 23 17.49 -17.55 -15.59
N TYR A 24 16.41 -17.10 -16.23
CA TYR A 24 15.29 -16.44 -15.52
C TYR A 24 14.48 -17.43 -14.68
N LEU A 25 14.34 -18.68 -15.12
CA LEU A 25 13.68 -19.72 -14.33
C LEU A 25 14.43 -19.99 -13.03
N GLY A 26 15.77 -20.05 -13.05
CA GLY A 26 16.57 -20.25 -11.83
C GLY A 26 16.24 -19.24 -10.72
N GLU A 27 15.94 -17.99 -11.08
CA GLU A 27 15.58 -16.93 -10.12
C GLU A 27 14.12 -17.02 -9.63
N VAL A 28 13.22 -17.53 -10.46
CA VAL A 28 11.81 -17.80 -10.11
C VAL A 28 11.69 -19.01 -9.17
N TRP A 29 12.59 -19.99 -9.31
CA TRP A 29 12.63 -21.22 -8.51
C TRP A 29 13.59 -21.17 -7.33
N SER A 30 14.39 -20.11 -7.18
CA SER A 30 15.32 -19.95 -6.06
C SER A 30 14.54 -19.75 -4.75
N ASP A 31 14.66 -20.70 -3.84
CA ASP A 31 14.08 -20.65 -2.48
C ASP A 31 15.01 -19.91 -1.48
N SER A 32 15.95 -19.12 -2.01
CA SER A 32 16.94 -18.36 -1.24
C SER A 32 16.30 -17.23 -0.42
N ASP A 33 16.98 -16.82 0.65
CA ASP A 33 16.63 -15.60 1.37
C ASP A 33 16.64 -14.38 0.43
N ILE A 34 15.52 -13.67 0.38
CA ILE A 34 15.33 -12.48 -0.44
C ILE A 34 15.91 -11.28 0.34
N PRO A 35 16.93 -10.59 -0.20
CA PRO A 35 17.49 -9.41 0.45
C PRO A 35 16.45 -8.29 0.61
N LEU A 36 16.57 -7.48 1.68
CA LEU A 36 15.66 -6.34 1.88
C LEU A 36 15.69 -5.34 0.71
N THR A 37 16.84 -5.17 0.06
CA THR A 37 16.99 -4.34 -1.13
C THR A 37 16.12 -4.80 -2.31
N SER A 38 15.81 -6.10 -2.40
CA SER A 38 14.92 -6.64 -3.43
C SER A 38 13.46 -6.25 -3.17
N TYR A 39 13.04 -6.15 -1.90
CA TYR A 39 11.70 -5.64 -1.58
C TYR A 39 11.57 -4.15 -1.92
N LYS A 40 12.61 -3.36 -1.68
CA LYS A 40 12.67 -1.96 -2.12
C LYS A 40 12.51 -1.83 -3.63
N GLU A 41 13.23 -2.66 -4.39
CA GLU A 41 13.12 -2.70 -5.86
C GLU A 41 11.69 -3.02 -6.32
N MET A 42 11.01 -3.97 -5.66
CA MET A 42 9.61 -4.29 -5.98
C MET A 42 8.69 -3.08 -5.81
N VAL A 43 8.86 -2.31 -4.73
CA VAL A 43 8.05 -1.12 -4.46
C VAL A 43 8.33 -0.01 -5.46
N GLU A 44 9.60 0.22 -5.81
CA GLU A 44 9.99 1.32 -6.71
C GLU A 44 9.70 1.03 -8.18
N LYS A 45 9.67 -0.24 -8.60
CA LYS A 45 9.62 -0.61 -10.03
C LYS A 45 8.34 -1.32 -10.46
N ASP A 46 7.51 -1.81 -9.55
CA ASP A 46 6.26 -2.50 -9.90
C ASP A 46 5.03 -1.72 -9.46
N GLU A 47 4.24 -1.29 -10.44
CA GLU A 47 3.03 -0.50 -10.24
C GLU A 47 1.95 -1.24 -9.45
N THR A 48 1.87 -2.57 -9.57
CA THR A 48 0.87 -3.37 -8.85
C THR A 48 1.25 -3.54 -7.39
N VAL A 49 2.55 -3.75 -7.11
CA VAL A 49 3.08 -3.79 -5.74
C VAL A 49 2.84 -2.45 -5.05
N ALA A 50 3.27 -1.34 -5.67
CA ALA A 50 3.13 0.00 -5.11
C ALA A 50 1.66 0.36 -4.84
N ALA A 51 0.78 0.21 -5.85
CA ALA A 51 -0.64 0.53 -5.71
C ALA A 51 -1.33 -0.34 -4.63
N SER A 52 -1.00 -1.63 -4.54
CA SER A 52 -1.57 -2.52 -3.54
C SER A 52 -1.15 -2.15 -2.12
N LEU A 53 0.13 -1.82 -1.91
CA LEU A 53 0.66 -1.39 -0.61
C LEU A 53 0.08 -0.05 -0.18
N GLU A 54 0.05 0.93 -1.08
CA GLU A 54 -0.54 2.24 -0.81
C GLU A 54 -2.03 2.12 -0.48
N PHE A 55 -2.78 1.33 -1.26
CA PHE A 55 -4.20 1.12 -1.01
C PHE A 55 -4.46 0.51 0.37
N LEU A 56 -3.69 -0.51 0.78
CA LEU A 56 -3.78 -1.07 2.13
C LEU A 56 -3.39 -0.06 3.20
N ALA A 57 -2.31 0.69 3.00
CA ALA A 57 -1.78 1.63 3.97
C ALA A 57 -2.74 2.81 4.20
N TYR A 58 -3.28 3.41 3.13
CA TYR A 58 -4.25 4.49 3.23
C TYR A 58 -5.54 4.03 3.90
N ASN A 59 -6.06 2.85 3.54
CA ASN A 59 -7.26 2.32 4.22
C ASN A 59 -6.98 1.99 5.69
N THR A 60 -5.78 1.50 6.02
CA THR A 60 -5.36 1.24 7.41
C THR A 60 -5.27 2.53 8.22
N ALA A 61 -4.64 3.56 7.66
CA ALA A 61 -4.55 4.87 8.30
C ALA A 61 -5.94 5.50 8.51
N ASN A 62 -6.81 5.45 7.49
CA ASN A 62 -8.18 5.94 7.59
C ASN A 62 -9.05 5.16 8.57
N LYS A 63 -8.73 3.90 8.84
CA LYS A 63 -9.45 3.06 9.80
C LYS A 63 -9.17 3.50 11.24
N ILE A 64 -7.98 4.01 11.53
CA ILE A 64 -7.62 4.52 12.86
C ILE A 64 -8.24 5.91 13.02
N GLY A 65 -9.16 6.01 13.97
CA GLY A 65 -9.92 7.21 14.30
C GLY A 65 -9.36 7.94 15.51
N ASP A 66 -10.27 8.60 16.23
CA ASP A 66 -9.91 9.49 17.34
C ASP A 66 -9.34 8.73 18.53
N TYR A 67 -8.35 9.32 19.18
CA TYR A 67 -7.88 8.88 20.49
C TYR A 67 -8.89 9.24 21.57
N ILE A 68 -9.19 8.31 22.46
CA ILE A 68 -10.05 8.49 23.64
C ILE A 68 -9.35 8.07 24.92
N HIS A 69 -9.68 8.73 26.03
CA HIS A 69 -9.16 8.40 27.36
C HIS A 69 -10.22 8.70 28.44
N PRO A 70 -10.32 7.91 29.53
CA PRO A 70 -11.30 8.15 30.60
C PRO A 70 -11.17 9.53 31.27
N ASP A 71 -9.94 9.99 31.48
CA ASP A 71 -9.66 11.36 31.93
C ASP A 71 -9.59 12.32 30.72
N SER A 72 -10.48 13.31 30.71
CA SER A 72 -10.57 14.33 29.65
C SER A 72 -9.32 15.22 29.55
N LYS A 73 -8.63 15.50 30.67
CA LYS A 73 -7.39 16.31 30.65
C LYS A 73 -6.26 15.57 29.95
N VAL A 74 -6.11 14.28 30.25
CA VAL A 74 -5.12 13.42 29.57
C VAL A 74 -5.50 13.26 28.11
N GLN A 75 -6.79 13.06 27.81
CA GLN A 75 -7.30 12.97 26.44
C GLN A 75 -6.91 14.19 25.60
N ASP A 76 -7.22 15.38 26.10
CA ASP A 76 -6.99 16.64 25.38
C ASP A 76 -5.50 16.93 25.25
N PHE A 77 -4.69 16.59 26.25
CA PHE A 77 -3.23 16.72 26.18
C PHE A 77 -2.61 15.82 25.11
N VAL A 78 -3.05 14.55 25.03
CA VAL A 78 -2.59 13.62 23.98
C VAL A 78 -3.02 14.12 22.60
N ARG A 79 -4.28 14.53 22.44
CA ARG A 79 -4.78 15.08 21.17
C ARG A 79 -4.00 16.31 20.73
N LYS A 80 -3.71 17.23 21.65
CA LYS A 80 -2.87 18.41 21.38
C LYS A 80 -1.46 18.01 20.91
N ASN A 81 -0.86 16.94 21.46
CA ASN A 81 0.42 16.42 20.97
C ASN A 81 0.29 15.88 19.54
N LEU A 82 -0.75 15.09 19.25
CA LEU A 82 -0.97 14.53 17.92
C LEU A 82 -1.22 15.62 16.86
N GLU A 83 -1.96 16.68 17.21
CA GLU A 83 -2.26 17.81 16.32
C GLU A 83 -1.04 18.70 16.03
N ARG A 84 -0.08 18.79 16.97
CA ARG A 84 1.13 19.60 16.82
C ARG A 84 2.23 18.96 16.01
N MET A 85 2.17 17.65 15.76
CA MET A 85 3.25 16.94 15.06
C MET A 85 3.49 17.54 13.66
N GLU A 86 4.77 17.73 13.29
CA GLU A 86 5.16 18.16 11.93
C GLU A 86 4.58 17.25 10.85
N THR A 87 4.48 15.95 11.12
CA THR A 87 3.86 14.96 10.24
C THR A 87 2.49 14.57 10.80
N PRO A 88 1.39 14.74 10.03
CA PRO A 88 0.06 14.30 10.45
C PRO A 88 0.04 12.81 10.80
N LEU A 89 -0.74 12.43 11.81
CA LEU A 89 -0.83 11.06 12.29
C LEU A 89 -1.17 10.06 11.17
N GLU A 90 -2.07 10.42 10.25
CA GLU A 90 -2.43 9.58 9.10
C GLU A 90 -1.21 9.28 8.19
N ALA A 91 -0.38 10.30 7.91
CA ALA A 91 0.82 10.14 7.10
C ALA A 91 1.90 9.31 7.83
N LEU A 92 2.03 9.47 9.15
CA LEU A 92 2.89 8.65 10.00
C LEU A 92 2.46 7.18 9.94
N ILE A 93 1.17 6.89 10.16
CA ILE A 93 0.61 5.53 10.11
C ILE A 93 0.84 4.92 8.73
N THR A 94 0.57 5.67 7.66
CA THR A 94 0.78 5.20 6.28
C THR A 94 2.22 4.74 6.07
N LYS A 95 3.20 5.57 6.47
CA LYS A 95 4.63 5.23 6.35
C LYS A 95 5.03 4.02 7.19
N LEU A 96 4.50 3.91 8.42
CA LEU A 96 4.72 2.76 9.30
C LEU A 96 4.16 1.47 8.68
N VAL A 97 2.92 1.51 8.17
CA VAL A 97 2.28 0.34 7.54
C VAL A 97 3.05 -0.10 6.30
N ILE A 98 3.43 0.82 5.42
CA ILE A 98 4.21 0.50 4.22
C ILE A 98 5.53 -0.18 4.61
N ASN A 99 6.32 0.42 5.51
CA ASN A 99 7.59 -0.18 5.93
C ASN A 99 7.39 -1.56 6.57
N ALA A 100 6.38 -1.70 7.43
CA ALA A 100 6.11 -2.96 8.11
C ALA A 100 5.63 -4.07 7.16
N LEU A 101 4.85 -3.74 6.12
CA LEU A 101 4.46 -4.70 5.09
C LEU A 101 5.63 -5.08 4.16
N VAL A 102 6.47 -4.10 3.80
CA VAL A 102 7.60 -4.31 2.87
C VAL A 102 8.73 -5.10 3.53
N TYR A 103 9.06 -4.81 4.78
CA TYR A 103 10.25 -5.37 5.45
C TYR A 103 9.93 -6.31 6.62
N GLY A 104 8.66 -6.40 7.03
CA GLY A 104 8.24 -7.15 8.22
C GLY A 104 8.17 -6.29 9.49
N PHE A 105 8.81 -5.12 9.50
CA PHE A 105 8.74 -4.17 10.60
C PHE A 105 8.91 -2.72 10.15
N ALA A 106 8.48 -1.80 11.00
CA ALA A 106 8.77 -0.38 10.89
C ALA A 106 9.23 0.17 12.24
N VAL A 107 10.14 1.14 12.18
CA VAL A 107 10.65 1.87 13.34
C VAL A 107 10.47 3.36 13.08
N ALA A 108 9.95 4.08 14.07
CA ALA A 108 9.92 5.53 14.03
C ALA A 108 10.49 6.13 15.32
N GLU A 109 11.46 7.03 15.20
CA GLU A 109 12.04 7.74 16.34
C GLU A 109 11.13 8.87 16.79
N ILE A 110 10.91 8.97 18.11
CA ILE A 110 10.14 10.04 18.72
C ILE A 110 11.10 11.14 19.19
N VAL A 111 10.93 12.35 18.66
CA VAL A 111 11.72 13.52 19.06
C VAL A 111 10.87 14.41 19.95
N TRP A 112 11.37 14.65 21.17
CA TRP A 112 10.71 15.46 22.19
C TRP A 112 11.25 16.89 22.23
N GLU A 113 10.42 17.82 22.69
CA GLU A 113 10.79 19.17 23.08
C GLU A 113 10.10 19.54 24.40
N VAL A 114 10.66 20.51 25.14
CA VAL A 114 10.02 21.04 26.35
C VAL A 114 9.32 22.34 25.97
N VAL A 115 8.01 22.40 26.19
CA VAL A 115 7.17 23.58 25.95
C VAL A 115 6.30 23.78 27.19
N ASP A 116 6.39 24.97 27.80
CA ASP A 116 5.63 25.31 29.02
C ASP A 116 5.76 24.26 30.14
N ASP A 117 7.00 23.84 30.43
CA ASP A 117 7.34 22.79 31.41
C ASP A 117 6.68 21.41 31.16
N LYS A 118 6.24 21.16 29.92
CA LYS A 118 5.69 19.89 29.47
C LYS A 118 6.55 19.27 28.38
N TYR A 119 6.71 17.95 28.43
CA TYR A 119 7.34 17.18 27.35
C TYR A 119 6.34 17.02 26.22
N MET A 120 6.57 17.75 25.13
CA MET A 120 5.75 17.73 23.93
C MET A 120 6.45 16.98 22.80
N VAL A 121 5.67 16.37 21.92
CA VAL A 121 6.18 15.71 20.72
C VAL A 121 6.51 16.79 19.69
N LYS A 122 7.79 16.90 19.32
CA LYS A 122 8.25 17.78 18.24
C LYS A 122 7.94 17.16 16.89
N ARG A 123 8.40 15.92 16.68
CA ARG A 123 8.19 15.15 15.44
C ARG A 123 8.41 13.67 15.68
N VAL A 124 7.87 12.87 14.77
CA VAL A 124 8.09 11.42 14.72
C VAL A 124 8.64 11.07 13.35
N VAL A 125 9.82 10.45 13.31
CA VAL A 125 10.56 10.19 12.07
C VAL A 125 10.60 8.69 11.79
N VAL A 126 9.89 8.25 10.75
CA VAL A 126 9.98 6.87 10.28
C VAL A 126 11.34 6.64 9.62
N ILE A 127 12.09 5.69 10.16
CA ILE A 127 13.42 5.35 9.66
C ILE A 127 13.26 4.24 8.60
N PRO A 128 13.91 4.34 7.42
CA PRO A 128 13.84 3.29 6.40
C PRO A 128 14.31 1.94 6.96
N SER A 129 13.41 0.94 7.02
CA SER A 129 13.72 -0.33 7.68
C SER A 129 14.80 -1.14 6.97
N ASP A 130 15.06 -0.89 5.68
CA ASP A 130 16.18 -1.48 4.92
C ASP A 130 17.57 -1.05 5.45
N THR A 131 17.62 0.02 6.25
CA THR A 131 18.86 0.55 6.86
C THR A 131 19.09 0.11 8.30
N LEU A 132 18.18 -0.68 8.88
CA LEU A 132 18.14 -1.01 10.30
C LEU A 132 18.49 -2.47 10.59
N HIS A 133 19.18 -2.68 11.72
CA HIS A 133 19.36 -3.98 12.34
C HIS A 133 18.95 -3.91 13.82
N ALA A 134 18.27 -4.93 14.34
CA ALA A 134 18.01 -5.03 15.77
C ALA A 134 19.21 -5.63 16.49
N LYS A 135 19.61 -4.99 17.58
CA LYS A 135 20.54 -5.53 18.58
C LYS A 135 19.71 -6.12 19.71
N LEU A 136 20.01 -7.38 20.04
CA LEU A 136 19.21 -8.16 20.99
C LEU A 136 19.96 -8.32 22.31
N ASN A 137 19.19 -8.33 23.39
CA ASN A 137 19.62 -8.74 24.72
C ASN A 137 18.58 -9.74 25.25
N ASP A 138 19.02 -10.95 25.63
CA ASP A 138 18.13 -12.03 26.09
C ASP A 138 16.89 -12.28 25.21
N TYR A 139 17.08 -12.22 23.88
CA TYR A 139 16.05 -12.35 22.84
C TYR A 139 15.07 -11.18 22.68
N ASP A 140 15.16 -10.16 23.54
CA ASP A 140 14.43 -8.91 23.40
C ASP A 140 15.23 -7.87 22.62
N ILE A 141 14.53 -6.94 21.97
CA ILE A 141 15.17 -5.86 21.22
C ILE A 141 15.63 -4.79 22.22
N GLU A 142 16.95 -4.64 22.37
CA GLU A 142 17.56 -3.58 23.19
C GLU A 142 17.61 -2.26 22.41
N SER A 143 18.05 -2.31 21.16
CA SER A 143 18.21 -1.13 20.31
C SER A 143 18.11 -1.47 18.82
N PHE A 144 17.91 -0.44 18.01
CA PHE A 144 18.04 -0.49 16.56
C PHE A 144 19.31 0.23 16.14
N VAL A 145 20.14 -0.41 15.31
CA VAL A 145 21.35 0.18 14.75
C VAL A 145 21.05 0.56 13.31
N GLN A 146 21.09 1.86 13.01
CA GLN A 146 20.99 2.40 11.66
C GLN A 146 22.38 2.54 11.04
N ASN A 147 22.54 2.03 9.81
CA ASN A 147 23.73 2.26 9.01
C ASN A 147 23.48 3.40 8.01
N THR A 148 24.12 4.55 8.21
CA THR A 148 23.98 5.72 7.32
C THR A 148 24.99 5.72 6.17
N GLY A 149 25.80 4.65 6.06
CA GLY A 149 26.91 4.52 5.11
C GLY A 149 28.23 5.08 5.63
N PHE A 150 28.18 6.14 6.45
CA PHE A 150 29.36 6.76 7.08
C PHE A 150 29.49 6.39 8.56
N ASP A 151 28.36 6.30 9.26
CA ASP A 151 28.31 6.03 10.69
C ASP A 151 27.27 4.95 11.02
N LYS A 152 27.40 4.41 12.23
CA LYS A 152 26.38 3.57 12.86
C LYS A 152 25.74 4.34 13.99
N ILE A 153 24.45 4.57 13.89
CA ILE A 153 23.67 5.26 14.91
C ILE A 153 22.87 4.21 15.68
N GLU A 154 23.12 4.08 16.97
CA GLU A 154 22.36 3.20 17.85
C GLU A 154 21.20 3.97 18.49
N ILE A 155 19.99 3.44 18.31
CA ILE A 155 18.73 4.05 18.73
C ILE A 155 18.07 3.09 19.72
N PRO A 156 18.01 3.45 21.02
CA PRO A 156 17.41 2.60 22.04
C PRO A 156 15.92 2.29 21.80
N ARG A 157 15.47 1.09 22.19
CA ARG A 157 14.09 0.60 21.97
C ARG A 157 13.03 1.51 22.61
N GLU A 158 13.34 2.16 23.73
CA GLU A 158 12.45 3.07 24.44
C GLU A 158 12.28 4.42 23.73
N LYS A 159 13.08 4.75 22.71
CA LYS A 159 12.93 6.01 21.96
C LYS A 159 12.09 5.88 20.69
N VAL A 160 11.67 4.66 20.36
CA VAL A 160 11.01 4.39 19.08
C VAL A 160 9.60 3.84 19.24
N ILE A 161 8.81 4.05 18.20
CA ILE A 161 7.60 3.29 17.86
C ILE A 161 8.05 2.09 17.05
N PHE A 162 7.71 0.88 17.48
CA PHE A 162 8.05 -0.35 16.76
C PHE A 162 6.78 -1.08 16.33
N VAL A 163 6.61 -1.21 15.01
CA VAL A 163 5.52 -1.99 14.42
C VAL A 163 6.11 -3.27 13.84
N LYS A 164 5.57 -4.43 14.24
CA LYS A 164 5.99 -5.75 13.76
C LYS A 164 4.85 -6.46 13.04
N MET A 165 5.15 -7.09 11.91
CA MET A 165 4.23 -7.90 11.13
C MET A 165 4.68 -9.37 11.09
N GLY A 166 3.82 -10.27 11.53
CA GLY A 166 4.10 -11.70 11.51
C GLY A 166 5.04 -12.18 12.62
N GLU A 167 5.72 -13.29 12.37
CA GLU A 167 6.50 -14.03 13.36
C GLU A 167 7.98 -13.64 13.37
N GLY A 168 8.68 -14.05 14.42
CA GLY A 168 10.09 -13.71 14.63
C GLY A 168 10.29 -12.38 15.36
N VAL A 169 11.56 -12.02 15.53
CA VAL A 169 11.97 -10.83 16.29
C VAL A 169 11.56 -9.54 15.55
N LEU A 170 11.86 -9.48 14.25
CA LEU A 170 11.57 -8.35 13.37
C LEU A 170 10.36 -8.58 12.46
N GLY A 171 9.68 -9.73 12.54
CA GLY A 171 8.58 -10.02 11.62
C GLY A 171 9.04 -10.54 10.26
N GLN A 172 8.10 -10.61 9.32
CA GLN A 172 8.30 -11.12 7.96
C GLN A 172 7.61 -10.23 6.93
N SER A 173 8.32 -9.95 5.83
CA SER A 173 7.79 -9.20 4.70
C SER A 173 6.56 -9.87 4.09
N ALA A 174 5.51 -9.08 3.83
CA ALA A 174 4.35 -9.52 3.06
C ALA A 174 4.73 -9.77 1.58
N LEU A 175 5.74 -9.05 1.07
CA LEU A 175 6.24 -9.17 -0.30
C LEU A 175 7.01 -10.47 -0.56
N ARG A 176 7.41 -11.21 0.49
CA ARG A 176 8.01 -12.55 0.33
C ARG A 176 7.13 -13.46 -0.54
N ARG A 177 5.80 -13.37 -0.38
CA ARG A 177 4.83 -14.16 -1.17
C ARG A 177 4.61 -13.60 -2.58
N ALA A 178 4.82 -12.30 -2.78
CA ALA A 178 4.72 -11.61 -4.06
C ALA A 178 5.98 -11.76 -4.93
N TRP A 179 7.09 -12.22 -4.37
CA TRP A 179 8.38 -12.31 -5.06
C TRP A 179 8.31 -13.12 -6.36
N ARG A 180 7.77 -14.34 -6.28
CA ARG A 180 7.69 -15.24 -7.43
C ARG A 180 6.88 -14.64 -8.60
N PRO A 181 5.62 -14.17 -8.41
CA PRO A 181 4.87 -13.57 -9.50
C PRO A 181 5.49 -12.25 -9.99
N TYR A 182 6.12 -11.45 -9.13
CA TYR A 182 6.88 -10.26 -9.55
C TYR A 182 8.03 -10.62 -10.51
N ARG A 183 8.91 -11.55 -10.12
CA ARG A 183 10.03 -11.97 -10.97
C ARG A 183 9.57 -12.56 -12.30
N PHE A 184 8.49 -13.34 -12.26
CA PHE A 184 7.85 -13.87 -13.47
C PHE A 184 7.36 -12.74 -14.38
N LYS A 185 6.61 -11.77 -13.83
CA LYS A 185 6.13 -10.58 -14.56
C LYS A 185 7.28 -9.77 -15.17
N SER A 186 8.35 -9.50 -14.42
CA SER A 186 9.51 -8.75 -14.91
C SER A 186 10.17 -9.43 -16.11
N ALA A 187 10.27 -10.77 -16.09
CA ALA A 187 10.77 -11.53 -17.24
C ALA A 187 9.81 -11.49 -18.43
N LEU A 188 8.49 -11.58 -18.19
CA LEU A 188 7.48 -11.53 -19.24
C LEU A 188 7.48 -10.21 -20.01
N PHE A 189 7.67 -9.05 -19.37
CA PHE A 189 7.78 -7.77 -20.09
C PHE A 189 8.91 -7.79 -21.13
N LYS A 190 10.06 -8.35 -20.78
CA LYS A 190 11.19 -8.48 -21.72
C LYS A 190 10.84 -9.40 -22.89
N PHE A 191 10.23 -10.55 -22.62
CA PHE A 191 9.82 -11.47 -23.68
C PHE A 191 8.71 -10.91 -24.56
N TRP A 192 7.78 -10.16 -23.95
CA TRP A 192 6.70 -9.51 -24.67
C TRP A 192 7.26 -8.44 -25.63
N ALA A 193 8.23 -7.63 -25.19
CA ALA A 193 8.90 -6.67 -26.07
C ALA A 193 9.61 -7.36 -27.25
N ILE A 194 10.35 -8.45 -27.01
CA ILE A 194 11.02 -9.23 -28.05
C ILE A 194 10.00 -9.86 -29.01
N ALA A 195 8.90 -10.40 -28.49
CA ALA A 195 7.82 -10.95 -29.30
C ALA A 195 7.19 -9.86 -30.15
N MET A 196 6.85 -8.71 -29.59
CA MET A 196 6.32 -7.57 -30.34
C MET A 196 7.26 -7.12 -31.46
N GLU A 197 8.57 -7.03 -31.21
CA GLU A 197 9.58 -6.70 -32.23
C GLU A 197 9.56 -7.72 -33.39
N ARG A 198 9.66 -9.02 -33.07
CA ARG A 198 9.68 -10.10 -34.07
C ARG A 198 8.38 -10.25 -34.84
N TYR A 199 7.24 -9.88 -34.24
CA TYR A 199 5.93 -9.98 -34.88
C TYR A 199 5.61 -8.72 -35.70
N SER A 200 6.14 -7.56 -35.29
CA SER A 200 6.02 -6.31 -36.04
C SER A 200 6.95 -6.29 -37.26
N MET A 201 7.97 -7.16 -37.29
CA MET A 201 8.88 -7.37 -38.41
C MET A 201 8.69 -8.78 -38.96
N PRO A 202 7.79 -9.01 -39.95
CA PRO A 202 7.72 -10.29 -40.66
C PRO A 202 9.10 -10.78 -41.19
N ILE A 203 9.19 -11.94 -41.83
CA ILE A 203 10.41 -12.31 -42.58
C ILE A 203 10.07 -12.26 -44.06
N LEU A 204 10.84 -11.48 -44.83
CA LEU A 204 10.72 -11.46 -46.28
C LEU A 204 11.44 -12.68 -46.82
N PHE A 205 10.65 -13.62 -47.34
CA PHE A 205 11.15 -14.81 -48.00
C PHE A 205 10.94 -14.67 -49.50
N GLY A 206 12.02 -14.73 -50.27
CA GLY A 206 11.97 -14.56 -51.73
C GLY A 206 12.78 -15.63 -52.44
N GLN A 207 12.35 -16.04 -53.62
CA GLN A 207 13.01 -17.11 -54.37
C GLN A 207 13.46 -16.62 -55.73
N THR A 208 14.59 -17.15 -56.17
CA THR A 208 15.29 -16.66 -57.36
C THR A 208 16.29 -17.71 -57.83
N THR A 209 16.72 -17.57 -59.07
CA THR A 209 17.91 -18.24 -59.61
C THR A 209 19.23 -17.57 -59.21
N ASP A 210 19.19 -16.31 -58.78
CA ASP A 210 20.33 -15.48 -58.37
C ASP A 210 20.11 -14.98 -56.93
N VAL A 211 20.51 -15.82 -55.97
CA VAL A 211 20.20 -15.69 -54.53
C VAL A 211 20.88 -14.46 -53.95
N GLU A 212 22.14 -14.21 -54.30
CA GLU A 212 22.93 -13.09 -53.81
C GLU A 212 22.31 -11.74 -54.21
N ARG A 213 21.88 -11.59 -55.46
CA ARG A 213 21.23 -10.38 -55.93
C ARG A 213 19.90 -10.11 -55.24
N LEU A 214 19.07 -11.14 -55.06
CA LEU A 214 17.78 -10.97 -54.37
C LEU A 214 17.98 -10.63 -52.89
N VAL A 215 19.00 -11.19 -52.24
CA VAL A 215 19.33 -10.81 -50.86
C VAL A 215 19.74 -9.34 -50.78
N GLU A 216 20.49 -8.81 -51.75
CA GLU A 216 20.87 -7.39 -51.80
C GLU A 216 19.66 -6.48 -52.07
N ASP A 217 18.79 -6.86 -53.01
CA ASP A 217 17.53 -6.13 -53.31
C ASP A 217 16.57 -6.12 -52.10
N LEU A 218 16.41 -7.26 -51.42
CA LEU A 218 15.54 -7.38 -50.24
C LEU A 218 16.14 -6.68 -49.00
N ARG A 219 17.46 -6.65 -48.85
CA ARG A 219 18.16 -5.86 -47.81
C ARG A 219 17.98 -4.36 -48.02
N ASN A 220 17.94 -3.90 -49.26
CA ASN A 220 17.67 -2.49 -49.59
C ASN A 220 16.20 -2.09 -49.35
N LEU A 221 15.28 -3.06 -49.35
CA LEU A 221 13.86 -2.85 -49.08
C LEU A 221 13.51 -2.88 -47.58
N TRP A 222 14.30 -3.57 -46.74
CA TRP A 222 13.90 -3.79 -45.34
C TRP A 222 15.05 -4.08 -44.36
N ILE A 223 14.93 -3.57 -43.13
CA ILE A 223 16.07 -3.44 -42.20
C ILE A 223 16.40 -4.72 -41.41
N ASN A 224 15.54 -5.73 -41.21
CA ASN A 224 15.97 -7.00 -40.60
C ASN A 224 15.10 -8.20 -41.04
N GLY A 225 15.71 -9.27 -41.56
CA GLY A 225 15.07 -10.59 -41.77
C GLY A 225 14.72 -10.93 -43.23
N VAL A 226 15.73 -11.40 -43.99
CA VAL A 226 15.57 -11.85 -45.39
C VAL A 226 16.09 -13.28 -45.53
N ILE A 227 15.30 -14.16 -46.13
CA ILE A 227 15.71 -15.54 -46.48
C ILE A 227 15.44 -15.77 -47.97
N ALA A 228 16.44 -16.24 -48.71
CA ALA A 228 16.28 -16.62 -50.12
C ALA A 228 16.71 -18.07 -50.39
N THR A 229 15.96 -18.78 -51.23
CA THR A 229 16.24 -20.19 -51.61
C THR A 229 15.89 -20.46 -53.08
N ASP A 230 16.24 -21.65 -53.55
CA ASP A 230 16.00 -22.14 -54.91
C ASP A 230 14.51 -22.27 -55.29
N THR A 231 14.26 -22.28 -56.60
CA THR A 231 12.94 -22.27 -57.27
C THR A 231 12.07 -23.52 -57.05
N SER A 232 12.46 -24.44 -56.16
CA SER A 232 11.78 -25.73 -55.97
C SER A 232 10.71 -25.74 -54.86
N THR A 233 10.54 -24.65 -54.11
CA THR A 233 9.62 -24.56 -52.96
C THR A 233 8.71 -23.31 -53.09
N ASP A 234 7.63 -23.20 -52.33
CA ASP A 234 6.57 -22.18 -52.46
C ASP A 234 6.85 -20.90 -51.61
N ILE A 235 6.34 -19.72 -52.04
CA ILE A 235 6.50 -18.44 -51.32
C ILE A 235 5.37 -18.28 -50.31
N LYS A 236 5.72 -18.14 -49.02
CA LYS A 236 4.75 -17.84 -47.95
C LYS A 236 5.30 -16.78 -47.03
N LEU A 237 4.46 -15.79 -46.71
CA LEU A 237 4.68 -14.98 -45.52
C LEU A 237 4.53 -15.93 -44.32
N LEU A 238 5.61 -16.12 -43.56
CA LEU A 238 5.54 -16.85 -42.30
C LEU A 238 4.96 -15.91 -41.25
N GLU A 239 3.66 -15.64 -41.36
CA GLU A 239 2.93 -14.97 -40.29
C GLU A 239 2.79 -15.96 -39.14
N PRO A 240 3.20 -15.59 -37.93
CA PRO A 240 2.85 -16.37 -36.77
C PRO A 240 1.32 -16.35 -36.60
N ARG A 241 0.68 -17.50 -36.79
CA ARG A 241 -0.79 -17.65 -36.75
C ARG A 241 -1.41 -17.48 -35.36
N VAL A 242 -0.58 -17.32 -34.33
CA VAL A 242 -1.00 -17.25 -32.92
C VAL A 242 -0.79 -15.83 -32.42
N ASN A 243 -1.79 -15.28 -31.72
CA ASN A 243 -1.70 -13.98 -31.05
C ASN A 243 -0.81 -14.09 -29.79
N ILE A 244 0.49 -14.35 -29.97
CA ILE A 244 1.45 -14.52 -28.86
C ILE A 244 1.55 -13.25 -28.01
N ALA A 245 1.39 -12.07 -28.62
CA ALA A 245 1.36 -10.80 -27.88
C ALA A 245 0.19 -10.73 -26.88
N GLY A 246 -0.98 -11.26 -27.24
CA GLY A 246 -2.13 -11.37 -26.33
C GLY A 246 -1.85 -12.31 -25.16
N GLU A 247 -1.28 -13.48 -25.43
CA GLU A 247 -0.92 -14.48 -24.40
C GLU A 247 0.05 -13.91 -23.35
N PHE A 248 1.05 -13.12 -23.78
CA PHE A 248 1.96 -12.44 -22.86
C PHE A 248 1.23 -11.44 -21.96
N ARG A 249 0.32 -10.64 -22.52
CA ARG A 249 -0.47 -9.69 -21.76
C ARG A 249 -1.34 -10.41 -20.73
N GLU A 250 -2.03 -11.48 -21.11
CA GLU A 250 -2.84 -12.28 -20.17
C GLU A 250 -2.01 -12.87 -19.03
N ALA A 251 -0.80 -13.36 -19.33
CA ALA A 251 0.11 -13.88 -18.31
C ALA A 251 0.62 -12.78 -17.36
N ILE A 252 0.89 -11.57 -17.87
CA ILE A 252 1.25 -10.39 -17.05
C ILE A 252 0.08 -10.00 -16.14
N GLU A 253 -1.15 -9.95 -16.66
CA GLU A 253 -2.33 -9.65 -15.85
C GLU A 253 -2.59 -10.70 -14.78
N TYR A 254 -2.40 -11.99 -15.09
CA TYR A 254 -2.47 -13.05 -14.10
C TYR A 254 -1.43 -12.86 -12.98
N ALA A 255 -0.19 -12.47 -13.33
CA ALA A 255 0.83 -12.16 -12.34
C ALA A 255 0.45 -10.95 -11.46
N ASN A 256 -0.14 -9.90 -12.03
CA ASN A 256 -0.68 -8.76 -11.28
C ASN A 256 -1.74 -9.22 -10.25
N GLN A 257 -2.65 -10.10 -10.65
CA GLN A 257 -3.66 -10.66 -9.74
C GLN A 257 -3.04 -11.48 -8.60
N LEU A 258 -1.98 -12.24 -8.87
CA LEU A 258 -1.26 -13.00 -7.84
C LEU A 258 -0.52 -12.08 -6.85
N ILE A 259 0.09 -11.00 -7.33
CA ILE A 259 0.73 -9.97 -6.50
C ILE A 259 -0.32 -9.33 -5.58
N ALA A 260 -1.42 -8.83 -6.13
CA ALA A 260 -2.50 -8.22 -5.35
C ALA A 260 -3.07 -9.18 -4.30
N ARG A 261 -3.34 -10.42 -4.69
CA ARG A 261 -3.84 -11.47 -3.79
C ARG A 261 -2.87 -11.78 -2.66
N SER A 262 -1.56 -11.73 -2.89
CA SER A 262 -0.55 -11.97 -1.86
C SER A 262 -0.56 -10.91 -0.75
N LEU A 263 -1.03 -9.70 -1.08
CA LEU A 263 -1.26 -8.59 -0.18
C LEU A 263 -2.70 -8.52 0.34
N LEU A 264 -3.56 -9.49 0.00
CA LEU A 264 -5.00 -9.50 0.29
C LEU A 264 -5.77 -8.33 -0.33
N VAL A 265 -5.23 -7.71 -1.39
CA VAL A 265 -5.94 -6.69 -2.17
C VAL A 265 -6.81 -7.40 -3.21
N PRO A 266 -8.14 -7.13 -3.25
CA PRO A 266 -9.03 -7.69 -4.25
C PRO A 266 -8.57 -7.32 -5.66
N PRO A 267 -8.30 -8.30 -6.54
CA PRO A 267 -7.84 -8.01 -7.91
C PRO A 267 -8.86 -7.20 -8.72
N LEU A 268 -10.16 -7.36 -8.41
CA LEU A 268 -11.25 -6.62 -9.06
C LEU A 268 -11.14 -5.09 -8.87
N LEU A 269 -10.42 -4.62 -7.84
CA LEU A 269 -10.18 -3.19 -7.61
C LEU A 269 -9.02 -2.65 -8.45
N LEU A 270 -8.20 -3.54 -9.03
CA LEU A 270 -7.00 -3.18 -9.81
C LEU A 270 -7.15 -3.53 -11.30
N SER A 271 -8.03 -4.47 -11.67
CA SER A 271 -8.27 -4.87 -13.06
C SER A 271 -9.44 -4.14 -13.70
N THR A 272 -9.29 -3.73 -14.96
CA THR A 272 -10.34 -3.05 -15.75
C THR A 272 -11.28 -4.00 -16.49
N GLU A 273 -11.06 -5.32 -16.43
CA GLU A 273 -11.84 -6.28 -17.21
C GLU A 273 -13.08 -6.83 -16.47
N ARG A 274 -14.24 -6.57 -17.09
CA ARG A 274 -15.57 -7.20 -16.93
C ARG A 274 -15.99 -7.59 -15.50
N SER A 275 -16.56 -6.57 -14.85
CA SER A 275 -17.63 -6.66 -13.84
C SER A 275 -18.63 -7.80 -14.11
N GLY A 276 -18.82 -8.66 -13.09
CA GLY A 276 -19.71 -9.80 -13.21
C GLY A 276 -20.16 -10.39 -11.87
N ALA A 277 -20.49 -9.54 -10.89
CA ALA A 277 -21.44 -9.78 -9.80
C ALA A 277 -21.18 -8.75 -8.69
N TYR A 278 -22.08 -7.78 -8.53
CA TYR A 278 -22.02 -6.81 -7.44
C TYR A 278 -21.87 -7.47 -6.06
N SER A 279 -22.49 -8.65 -5.87
CA SER A 279 -22.37 -9.47 -4.68
C SER A 279 -20.95 -10.00 -4.43
N LEU A 280 -20.24 -10.45 -5.47
CA LEU A 280 -18.85 -10.91 -5.35
C LEU A 280 -17.92 -9.76 -4.97
N GLY A 281 -18.10 -8.59 -5.59
CA GLY A 281 -17.35 -7.38 -5.25
C GLY A 281 -17.53 -6.97 -3.79
N ARG A 282 -18.76 -7.05 -3.26
CA ARG A 282 -19.05 -6.76 -1.85
C ARG A 282 -18.36 -7.74 -0.91
N VAL A 283 -18.40 -9.04 -1.20
CA VAL A 283 -17.72 -10.06 -0.37
C VAL A 283 -16.21 -9.84 -0.35
N GLN A 284 -15.60 -9.56 -1.50
CA GLN A 284 -14.16 -9.28 -1.59
C GLN A 284 -13.77 -8.01 -0.84
N MET A 285 -14.58 -6.94 -0.94
CA MET A 285 -14.36 -5.72 -0.17
C MET A 285 -14.46 -5.97 1.34
N ASN A 286 -15.41 -6.78 1.81
CA ASN A 286 -15.54 -7.11 3.23
C ASN A 286 -14.31 -7.86 3.78
N LEU A 287 -13.76 -8.81 3.01
CA LEU A 287 -12.53 -9.52 3.37
C LEU A 287 -11.32 -8.57 3.41
N PHE A 288 -11.23 -7.66 2.44
CA PHE A 288 -10.22 -6.61 2.43
C PHE A 288 -10.32 -5.70 3.66
N MET A 289 -11.52 -5.21 3.98
CA MET A 289 -11.73 -4.35 5.15
C MET A 289 -11.44 -5.06 6.48
N SER A 290 -11.65 -6.38 6.53
CA SER A 290 -11.25 -7.20 7.69
C SER A 290 -9.72 -7.27 7.83
N ALA A 291 -8.99 -7.38 6.72
CA ALA A 291 -7.52 -7.31 6.72
C ALA A 291 -7.02 -5.92 7.14
N VAL A 292 -7.64 -4.86 6.62
CA VAL A 292 -7.37 -3.46 7.01
C VAL A 292 -7.59 -3.26 8.51
N GLU A 293 -8.71 -3.76 9.05
CA GLU A 293 -9.00 -3.63 10.49
C GLU A 293 -7.95 -4.33 11.35
N ARG A 294 -7.50 -5.52 10.95
CA ARG A 294 -6.42 -6.23 11.63
C ARG A 294 -5.12 -5.41 11.63
N LEU A 295 -4.74 -4.84 10.49
CA LEU A 295 -3.54 -3.99 10.41
C LEU A 295 -3.69 -2.73 11.27
N ALA A 296 -4.87 -2.12 11.27
CA ALA A 296 -5.16 -0.94 12.07
C ALA A 296 -5.01 -1.23 13.57
N LYS A 297 -5.48 -2.39 14.04
CA LYS A 297 -5.29 -2.82 15.44
C LYS A 297 -3.83 -2.99 15.81
N ILE A 298 -3.03 -3.68 14.97
CA ILE A 298 -1.59 -3.86 15.20
C ILE A 298 -0.87 -2.52 15.33
N VAL A 299 -1.16 -1.57 14.43
CA VAL A 299 -0.52 -0.26 14.46
C VAL A 299 -1.03 0.59 15.63
N ALA A 300 -2.33 0.56 15.92
CA ALA A 300 -2.91 1.29 17.05
C ALA A 300 -2.33 0.80 18.39
N GLU A 301 -2.15 -0.51 18.57
CA GLU A 301 -1.49 -1.09 19.74
C GLU A 301 -0.04 -0.62 19.86
N ALA A 302 0.72 -0.63 18.76
CA ALA A 302 2.10 -0.12 18.75
C ALA A 302 2.15 1.38 19.10
N LEU A 303 1.24 2.19 18.55
CA LEU A 303 1.13 3.61 18.91
C LEU A 303 0.77 3.79 20.38
N LEU A 304 -0.19 3.04 20.92
CA LEU A 304 -0.55 3.14 22.33
C LEU A 304 0.62 2.79 23.25
N ASN A 305 1.26 1.65 22.99
CA ASN A 305 2.32 1.11 23.85
C ASN A 305 3.64 1.87 23.76
N ASP A 306 4.03 2.29 22.56
CA ASP A 306 5.34 2.91 22.34
C ASP A 306 5.31 4.43 22.24
N PHE A 307 4.14 5.03 21.99
CA PHE A 307 4.04 6.47 21.75
C PHE A 307 3.14 7.17 22.77
N ILE A 308 1.87 6.78 22.86
CA ILE A 308 0.91 7.44 23.75
C ILE A 308 1.28 7.23 25.22
N SER A 309 1.72 6.03 25.59
CA SER A 309 2.21 5.73 26.95
C SER A 309 3.30 6.70 27.41
N LYS A 310 4.21 7.11 26.52
CA LYS A 310 5.30 8.05 26.82
C LYS A 310 4.82 9.48 26.93
N ILE A 311 3.89 9.91 26.06
CA ILE A 311 3.24 11.23 26.17
C ILE A 311 2.59 11.37 27.55
N ILE A 312 1.92 10.32 28.01
CA ILE A 312 1.23 10.31 29.31
C ILE A 312 2.24 10.23 30.46
N SER A 313 3.10 9.22 30.49
CA SER A 313 4.02 8.98 31.61
C SER A 313 5.05 10.08 31.83
N TYR A 314 5.42 10.85 30.80
CA TYR A 314 6.33 12.00 30.96
C TYR A 314 5.64 13.25 31.54
N ASN A 315 4.31 13.32 31.53
CA ASN A 315 3.57 14.54 31.84
C ASN A 315 2.54 14.40 32.97
N PHE A 316 2.15 13.17 33.31
CA PHE A 316 1.14 12.83 34.30
C PHE A 316 1.62 11.69 35.20
N GLU A 317 1.28 11.78 36.49
CA GLU A 317 1.53 10.74 37.48
C GLU A 317 0.24 9.99 37.82
N GLY A 318 0.36 8.72 38.22
CA GLY A 318 -0.78 7.94 38.73
C GLY A 318 -1.87 7.65 37.71
N VAL A 319 -1.53 7.55 36.42
CA VAL A 319 -2.49 7.22 35.36
C VAL A 319 -2.53 5.70 35.14
N ASP A 320 -3.70 5.10 35.34
CA ASP A 320 -3.90 3.64 35.27
C ASP A 320 -4.25 3.13 33.85
N SER A 321 -4.53 4.02 32.90
CA SER A 321 -4.92 3.67 31.52
C SER A 321 -4.17 4.52 30.51
N TYR A 322 -3.82 3.95 29.35
CA TYR A 322 -3.26 4.70 28.23
C TYR A 322 -4.30 5.02 27.14
N GLY A 323 -5.59 4.84 27.44
CA GLY A 323 -6.67 5.11 26.51
C GLY A 323 -6.73 4.13 25.34
N ALA A 324 -7.41 4.53 24.27
CA ALA A 324 -7.58 3.71 23.06
C ALA A 324 -7.80 4.58 21.82
N PHE A 325 -7.48 4.05 20.65
CA PHE A 325 -7.94 4.62 19.37
C PHE A 325 -9.29 4.01 19.00
N LEU A 326 -10.24 4.85 18.60
CA LEU A 326 -11.48 4.41 17.98
C LEU A 326 -11.21 3.93 16.55
N PHE A 327 -11.94 2.92 16.09
CA PHE A 327 -11.83 2.47 14.70
C PHE A 327 -13.03 2.96 13.91
N ARG A 328 -12.77 3.74 12.86
CA ARG A 328 -13.82 4.27 12.01
C ARG A 328 -14.54 3.13 11.30
N THR A 329 -15.86 3.18 11.28
CA THR A 329 -16.67 2.39 10.36
C THR A 329 -17.28 3.31 9.33
N GLN A 330 -17.25 2.92 8.06
CA GLN A 330 -18.06 3.54 7.02
C GLN A 330 -19.23 2.60 6.73
N PRO A 331 -20.27 2.62 7.58
CA PRO A 331 -21.45 1.80 7.33
C PRO A 331 -22.11 2.24 6.02
N SER A 332 -22.59 1.28 5.23
CA SER A 332 -23.51 1.54 4.13
C SER A 332 -24.79 2.23 4.64
N ALA A 333 -25.56 2.88 3.77
CA ALA A 333 -26.82 3.52 4.17
C ALA A 333 -27.80 2.57 4.89
N GLU A 334 -27.79 1.30 4.51
CA GLU A 334 -28.58 0.24 5.15
C GLU A 334 -28.05 -0.12 6.54
N GLU A 335 -26.73 -0.23 6.72
CA GLU A 335 -26.10 -0.43 8.02
C GLU A 335 -26.28 0.78 8.92
N MET A 336 -26.23 2.00 8.37
CA MET A 336 -26.47 3.23 9.09
C MET A 336 -27.90 3.30 9.64
N SER A 337 -28.90 2.88 8.84
CA SER A 337 -30.28 2.73 9.30
C SER A 337 -30.39 1.71 10.44
N ARG A 338 -29.71 0.57 10.34
CA ARG A 338 -29.71 -0.46 11.40
C ARG A 338 -29.02 0.01 12.67
N LEU A 339 -27.89 0.72 12.55
CA LEU A 339 -27.19 1.32 13.68
C LEU A 339 -28.04 2.41 14.34
N ALA A 340 -28.70 3.27 13.57
CA ALA A 340 -29.61 4.28 14.11
C ALA A 340 -30.76 3.65 14.90
N LEU A 341 -31.36 2.56 14.40
CA LEU A 341 -32.38 1.80 15.13
C LEU A 341 -31.82 1.19 16.42
N ALA A 342 -30.64 0.56 16.35
CA ALA A 342 -29.99 -0.03 17.52
C ALA A 342 -29.64 1.02 18.58
N PHE A 343 -29.08 2.16 18.19
CA PHE A 343 -28.76 3.26 19.11
C PHE A 343 -30.01 3.82 19.77
N ASN A 344 -31.09 4.06 19.01
CA ASN A 344 -32.36 4.50 19.59
C ASN A 344 -32.90 3.49 20.61
N GLN A 345 -32.78 2.19 20.35
CA GLN A 345 -33.19 1.15 21.30
C GLN A 345 -32.32 1.12 22.55
N LEU A 346 -31.00 1.24 22.40
CA LEU A 346 -30.05 1.24 23.52
C LEU A 346 -30.19 2.48 24.40
N VAL A 347 -30.40 3.66 23.79
CA VAL A 347 -30.72 4.91 24.51
C VAL A 347 -32.06 4.77 25.22
N GLY A 348 -33.10 4.26 24.54
CA GLY A 348 -34.41 4.03 25.14
C GLY A 348 -34.39 3.01 26.29
N ALA A 349 -33.47 2.05 26.26
CA ALA A 349 -33.25 1.07 27.31
C ALA A 349 -32.34 1.58 28.45
N GLY A 350 -31.77 2.79 28.34
CA GLY A 350 -30.84 3.36 29.32
C GLY A 350 -29.45 2.72 29.34
N VAL A 351 -29.07 2.02 28.28
CA VAL A 351 -27.74 1.38 28.15
C VAL A 351 -26.69 2.35 27.60
N LEU A 352 -27.12 3.29 26.74
CA LEU A 352 -26.26 4.36 26.22
C LEU A 352 -26.79 5.72 26.67
N ASP A 353 -25.89 6.58 27.12
CA ASP A 353 -26.18 7.98 27.43
C ASP A 353 -25.86 8.86 26.21
N PRO A 354 -26.84 9.57 25.62
CA PRO A 354 -26.61 10.41 24.43
C PRO A 354 -25.59 11.53 24.62
N VAL A 355 -25.34 11.96 25.86
CA VAL A 355 -24.42 13.05 26.21
C VAL A 355 -23.03 12.49 26.48
N GLU A 356 -22.91 11.49 27.35
CA GLU A 356 -21.60 10.90 27.70
C GLU A 356 -21.02 10.08 26.54
N ASP A 357 -21.83 9.22 25.91
CA ASP A 357 -21.40 8.35 24.81
C ASP A 357 -21.44 9.03 23.44
N GLY A 358 -21.92 10.28 23.37
CA GLY A 358 -22.17 11.00 22.12
C GLY A 358 -20.95 11.08 21.20
N ASN A 359 -19.75 11.26 21.76
CA ASN A 359 -18.51 11.30 20.99
C ASN A 359 -18.13 9.93 20.41
N TRP A 360 -18.35 8.86 21.18
CA TRP A 360 -18.11 7.49 20.71
C TRP A 360 -19.08 7.15 19.57
N ILE A 361 -20.38 7.45 19.73
CA ILE A 361 -21.40 7.24 18.70
C ILE A 361 -21.07 8.02 17.42
N ARG A 362 -20.70 9.30 17.55
CA ARG A 362 -20.32 10.16 16.41
C ARG A 362 -19.11 9.61 15.66
N ALA A 363 -18.08 9.19 16.38
CA ALA A 363 -16.89 8.59 15.78
C ALA A 363 -17.20 7.27 15.05
N MET A 364 -18.11 6.45 15.60
CA MET A 364 -18.56 5.20 14.97
C MET A 364 -19.21 5.45 13.60
N ILE A 365 -20.02 6.50 13.49
CA ILE A 365 -20.78 6.83 12.27
C ILE A 365 -20.08 7.85 11.36
N GLY A 366 -18.91 8.34 11.74
CA GLY A 366 -18.17 9.37 11.00
C GLY A 366 -18.79 10.76 11.05
N ALA A 367 -19.64 11.06 12.04
CA ALA A 367 -20.22 12.38 12.24
C ALA A 367 -19.20 13.33 12.89
N PRO A 368 -19.27 14.65 12.61
CA PRO A 368 -18.41 15.63 13.26
C PRO A 368 -18.61 15.61 14.78
N ARG A 369 -17.51 15.82 15.52
CA ARG A 369 -17.55 15.94 16.98
C ARG A 369 -18.52 17.05 17.37
N GLN A 370 -19.20 16.85 18.49
CA GLN A 370 -19.92 17.94 19.11
C GLN A 370 -18.86 18.91 19.63
N GLN A 371 -18.82 20.14 19.11
CA GLN A 371 -18.09 21.19 19.81
C GLN A 371 -18.74 21.29 21.19
N VAL A 372 -17.94 21.11 22.24
CA VAL A 372 -18.37 21.49 23.58
C VAL A 372 -18.52 22.99 23.51
N LEU A 373 -19.72 23.47 23.19
CA LEU A 373 -20.15 24.76 23.67
C LEU A 373 -20.01 24.62 25.19
N GLU A 374 -18.99 25.26 25.78
CA GLU A 374 -18.91 25.44 27.23
C GLU A 374 -20.31 25.70 27.70
N SER A 375 -20.87 24.73 28.43
CA SER A 375 -22.28 24.63 28.82
C SER A 375 -23.00 25.94 28.57
N ALA A 376 -23.66 26.06 27.40
CA ALA A 376 -24.68 27.07 27.26
C ALA A 376 -25.69 26.66 28.32
N LYS A 377 -25.57 27.24 29.52
CA LYS A 377 -26.60 27.21 30.54
C LYS A 377 -27.86 27.49 29.76
N GLN A 378 -28.81 26.57 29.79
CA GLN A 378 -30.11 26.88 29.22
C GLN A 378 -30.52 28.19 29.87
N PRO A 379 -30.70 29.27 29.12
CA PRO A 379 -31.08 30.55 29.71
C PRO A 379 -32.35 30.32 30.55
N GLU A 380 -32.23 30.52 31.85
CA GLU A 380 -33.34 30.26 32.78
C GLU A 380 -34.32 31.44 32.80
N THR A 381 -33.93 32.56 32.17
CA THR A 381 -34.70 33.80 32.08
C THR A 381 -34.80 34.33 30.64
N GLU A 382 -35.88 35.05 30.35
CA GLU A 382 -36.12 35.68 29.03
C GLU A 382 -35.00 36.64 28.60
N GLN A 383 -34.30 37.26 29.55
CA GLN A 383 -33.17 38.14 29.27
C GLN A 383 -31.94 37.37 28.78
N GLU A 384 -31.60 36.24 29.41
CA GLU A 384 -30.48 35.39 28.97
C GLU A 384 -30.76 34.74 27.60
N LEU A 385 -32.04 34.46 27.29
CA LEU A 385 -32.47 34.01 25.96
C LEU A 385 -32.18 35.07 24.90
N ALA A 386 -32.54 36.32 25.16
CA ALA A 386 -32.33 37.42 24.22
C ALA A 386 -30.83 37.65 23.94
N GLU A 387 -29.98 37.65 24.98
CA GLU A 387 -28.53 37.80 24.85
C GLU A 387 -27.88 36.63 24.09
N PHE A 388 -28.36 35.40 24.32
CA PHE A 388 -27.89 34.23 23.58
C PHE A 388 -28.21 34.32 22.09
N TYR A 389 -29.43 34.74 21.72
CA TYR A 389 -29.82 34.92 20.32
C TYR A 389 -29.05 36.06 19.65
N ASP A 390 -28.82 37.17 20.35
CA ASP A 390 -28.06 38.30 19.80
C ASP A 390 -26.58 37.92 19.56
N SER A 391 -26.00 37.10 20.44
CA SER A 391 -24.64 36.57 20.25
C SER A 391 -24.47 35.64 19.04
N LEU A 392 -25.54 34.96 18.64
CA LEU A 392 -25.54 34.00 17.53
C LEU A 392 -25.79 34.68 16.16
N PHE A 393 -26.53 35.79 16.15
CA PHE A 393 -27.07 36.37 14.91
C PHE A 393 -26.81 37.88 14.74
N GLY A 394 -26.28 38.58 15.75
CA GLY A 394 -26.11 40.05 15.76
C GLY A 394 -24.90 40.60 14.99
N GLY A 395 -24.07 39.76 14.38
CA GLY A 395 -22.91 40.17 13.59
C GLY A 395 -23.24 40.40 12.11
N GLY A 396 -24.16 41.32 11.79
CA GLY A 396 -24.71 41.42 10.43
C GLY A 396 -25.26 42.77 10.00
N GLU A 397 -24.83 43.90 10.56
CA GLU A 397 -25.11 45.23 9.97
C GLU A 397 -23.88 46.12 10.13
N ASP A 398 -22.98 46.07 9.13
CA ASP A 398 -22.04 47.15 8.80
C ASP A 398 -21.48 46.90 7.40
N ALA A 399 -22.34 47.01 6.39
CA ALA A 399 -21.94 47.12 4.99
C ALA A 399 -23.03 47.84 4.19
N ASN A 400 -23.28 49.10 4.52
CA ASN A 400 -23.71 50.14 3.58
C ASN A 400 -23.75 51.48 4.32
N GLU A 401 -22.73 52.33 4.06
CA GLU A 401 -22.77 53.80 3.98
C GLU A 401 -21.38 54.41 4.24
N THR A 402 -20.50 54.41 3.24
CA THR A 402 -19.89 55.59 2.58
C THR A 402 -18.75 55.20 1.64
#